data_AF-A0A1B6JFZ0-F1
#
_entry.id   AF-A0A1B6JFZ0-F1
#
_cell.length_a   1.000
_cell.length_b   1.000
_cell.length_c   1.000
_cell.angle_alpha   90.00
_cell.angle_beta   90.00
_cell.angle_gamma   90.00
#
_symmetry.space_group_name_H-M   'P 1'
#
loop_
_entity.id
_entity.type
_entity.pdbx_description
1 polymer ?
#
loop_
_entity_poly.entity_id
_entity_poly.type
_entity_poly.pdbx_seq_one_letter_code
_entity_poly.pdbx_strand_id
1 'polypeptide(L)'
;KEVNSVKVLFEFTLDVIASCAFGVQFPPDSPDFKKFKMIVEKMFSGSRLRLLKVTFIKMAPKIAAFFNITVSSNEATEYFMNMTKATIQCRKENNIYRNDYFQLLISLKEDEENGKFNPPVASHVHEEDTVIDQMSYTEEDDKSLDTSEICFTDEVIAANTIIFLTGGSETVARTIGFVLLELS
;
A
#
# COMPACT_ATOMS: atom_id res chain seq x y z
N LYS A 1 23.09 -25.39 -10.01
CA LYS A 1 21.65 -25.23 -9.71
C LYS A 1 21.29 -23.83 -10.17
N GLU A 2 20.57 -23.67 -11.28
CA GLU A 2 20.15 -22.34 -11.75
C GLU A 2 19.19 -21.72 -10.73
N VAL A 3 19.53 -20.53 -10.25
CA VAL A 3 18.68 -19.75 -9.35
C VAL A 3 17.85 -18.84 -10.25
N ASN A 4 16.52 -18.90 -10.14
CA ASN A 4 15.64 -17.94 -10.81
C ASN A 4 15.71 -16.61 -10.05
N SER A 5 16.61 -15.72 -10.47
CA SER A 5 16.86 -14.43 -9.81
C SER A 5 15.59 -13.59 -9.67
N VAL A 6 14.73 -13.55 -10.70
CA VAL A 6 13.48 -12.78 -10.68
C VAL A 6 12.57 -13.22 -9.53
N LYS A 7 12.41 -14.53 -9.35
CA LYS A 7 11.58 -15.08 -8.28
C LYS A 7 12.14 -14.74 -6.89
N VAL A 8 13.45 -14.89 -6.70
CA VAL A 8 14.12 -14.62 -5.42
C VAL A 8 14.02 -13.13 -5.06
N LEU A 9 14.26 -12.25 -6.03
CA LEU A 9 14.16 -10.80 -5.83
C LEU A 9 12.73 -10.35 -5.54
N PHE A 10 11.74 -10.98 -6.19
CA PHE A 10 10.35 -10.71 -5.89
C PHE A 10 9.98 -11.14 -4.47
N GLU A 11 10.38 -12.35 -4.04
CA GLU A 11 10.17 -12.83 -2.66
C GLU A 11 10.85 -11.92 -1.64
N PHE A 12 12.10 -11.50 -1.89
CA PHE A 12 12.80 -10.52 -1.05
C PHE A 12 12.05 -9.19 -0.95
N THR A 13 11.58 -8.65 -2.08
CA THR A 13 10.83 -7.38 -2.10
C THR A 13 9.51 -7.51 -1.34
N LEU A 14 8.82 -8.64 -1.47
CA LEU A 14 7.59 -8.90 -0.72
C LEU A 14 7.82 -8.98 0.78
N ASP A 15 8.92 -9.57 1.24
CA ASP A 15 9.25 -9.64 2.67
C ASP A 15 9.56 -8.25 3.25
N VAL A 16 10.32 -7.43 2.50
CA VAL A 16 10.59 -6.03 2.87
C VAL A 16 9.28 -5.24 2.98
N ILE A 17 8.40 -5.35 1.98
CA ILE A 17 7.09 -4.67 1.98
C ILE A 17 6.19 -5.17 3.12
N ALA A 18 6.13 -6.48 3.36
CA ALA A 18 5.37 -7.04 4.47
C ALA A 18 5.82 -6.42 5.81
N SER A 19 7.13 -6.28 5.98
CA SER A 19 7.71 -5.72 7.19
C SER A 19 7.45 -4.22 7.34
N CYS A 20 7.61 -3.41 6.28
CA CYS A 20 7.50 -1.95 6.42
C CYS A 20 6.07 -1.43 6.22
N ALA A 21 5.35 -1.97 5.23
CA ALA A 21 4.02 -1.51 4.85
C ALA A 21 2.92 -2.15 5.67
N PHE A 22 3.02 -3.44 5.99
CA PHE A 22 2.01 -4.15 6.81
C PHE A 22 2.44 -4.34 8.25
N GLY A 23 3.69 -4.01 8.60
CA GLY A 23 4.20 -4.16 9.95
C GLY A 23 4.36 -5.62 10.40
N VAL A 24 4.37 -6.59 9.47
CA VAL A 24 4.42 -8.04 9.73
C VAL A 24 5.76 -8.60 9.31
N GLN A 25 6.38 -9.39 10.19
CA GLN A 25 7.62 -10.11 9.87
C GLN A 25 7.33 -11.61 9.79
N PHE A 26 7.63 -12.20 8.64
CA PHE A 26 7.41 -13.62 8.42
C PHE A 26 8.65 -14.43 8.79
N PRO A 27 8.51 -15.56 9.50
CA PRO A 27 9.61 -16.49 9.64
C PRO A 27 10.04 -17.07 8.28
N PRO A 28 11.33 -17.43 8.12
CA PRO A 28 11.80 -18.14 6.94
C PRO A 28 10.95 -19.39 6.68
N ASP A 29 10.61 -19.63 5.41
CA ASP A 29 9.78 -20.77 4.96
C ASP A 29 8.36 -20.88 5.58
N SER A 30 7.87 -19.82 6.23
CA SER A 30 6.57 -19.85 6.89
C SER A 30 5.41 -20.13 5.91
N PRO A 31 4.39 -20.90 6.34
CA PRO A 31 3.18 -21.11 5.54
C PRO A 31 2.42 -19.81 5.32
N ASP A 32 2.52 -18.85 6.25
CA ASP A 32 1.86 -17.56 6.15
C ASP A 32 2.47 -16.69 5.05
N PHE A 33 3.81 -16.67 4.90
CA PHE A 33 4.44 -15.98 3.78
C PHE A 33 4.05 -16.60 2.44
N LYS A 34 3.93 -17.94 2.37
CA LYS A 34 3.46 -18.62 1.15
C LYS A 34 2.02 -18.21 0.80
N LYS A 35 1.15 -18.07 1.80
CA LYS A 35 -0.22 -17.58 1.60
C LYS A 35 -0.25 -16.11 1.17
N PHE A 36 0.50 -15.25 1.85
CA PHE A 36 0.67 -13.84 1.49
C PHE A 36 1.11 -13.72 0.02
N LYS A 37 2.21 -14.39 -0.33
CA LYS A 37 2.74 -14.43 -1.69
C LYS A 37 1.72 -14.92 -2.72
N MET A 38 1.01 -16.02 -2.45
CA MET A 38 -0.01 -16.56 -3.36
C MET A 38 -1.11 -15.53 -3.64
N ILE A 39 -1.57 -14.80 -2.61
CA ILE A 39 -2.60 -13.77 -2.78
C ILE A 39 -2.06 -12.60 -3.60
N VAL A 40 -0.81 -12.18 -3.36
CA VAL A 40 -0.15 -11.14 -4.15
C VAL A 40 0.01 -11.56 -5.61
N GLU A 41 0.49 -12.78 -5.88
CA GLU A 41 0.61 -13.32 -7.25
C GLU A 41 -0.76 -13.38 -7.95
N LYS A 42 -1.84 -13.75 -7.23
CA LYS A 42 -3.21 -13.69 -7.76
C LYS A 42 -3.62 -12.26 -8.09
N MET A 43 -3.24 -11.27 -7.28
CA MET A 43 -3.50 -9.86 -7.61
C MET A 43 -2.80 -9.48 -8.91
N PHE A 44 -1.54 -9.84 -9.11
CA PHE A 44 -0.82 -9.53 -10.34
C PHE A 44 -1.17 -10.42 -11.53
N SER A 45 -1.92 -11.50 -11.33
CA SER A 45 -2.33 -12.38 -12.43
C SER A 45 -3.09 -11.57 -13.49
N GLY A 46 -2.59 -11.63 -14.72
CA GLY A 46 -3.10 -10.91 -15.89
C GLY A 46 -4.46 -11.44 -16.36
N SER A 47 -5.47 -11.39 -15.51
CA SER A 47 -6.81 -11.85 -15.83
C SER A 47 -7.43 -10.92 -16.88
N ARG A 48 -7.79 -11.47 -18.04
CA ARG A 48 -8.53 -10.76 -19.10
C ARG A 48 -9.81 -10.11 -18.55
N LEU A 49 -10.42 -10.74 -17.55
CA LEU A 49 -11.58 -10.21 -16.83
C LEU A 49 -11.24 -8.94 -16.04
N ARG A 50 -10.05 -8.87 -15.43
CA ARG A 50 -9.59 -7.67 -14.73
C ARG A 50 -9.40 -6.51 -15.71
N LEU A 51 -8.78 -6.77 -16.86
CA LEU A 51 -8.63 -5.75 -17.91
C LEU A 51 -9.99 -5.26 -18.40
N LEU A 52 -10.94 -6.17 -18.65
CA LEU A 52 -12.30 -5.83 -19.06
C LEU A 52 -13.01 -4.97 -18.00
N LYS A 53 -12.92 -5.34 -16.72
CA LYS A 53 -13.47 -4.55 -15.60
C LYS A 53 -12.86 -3.14 -15.56
N VAL A 54 -11.54 -3.02 -15.65
CA VAL A 54 -10.86 -1.72 -15.63
C VAL A 54 -11.29 -0.86 -16.82
N THR A 55 -11.34 -1.42 -18.03
CA THR A 55 -11.82 -0.70 -19.21
C THR A 55 -13.28 -0.26 -19.06
N PHE A 56 -14.15 -1.12 -18.52
CA PHE A 56 -15.54 -0.79 -18.28
C PHE A 56 -15.72 0.32 -17.25
N ILE A 57 -14.97 0.28 -16.14
CA ILE A 57 -14.97 1.34 -15.12
C ILE A 57 -14.53 2.67 -15.73
N LYS A 58 -13.51 2.66 -16.60
CA LYS A 58 -13.04 3.86 -17.30
C LYS A 58 -14.05 4.41 -18.32
N MET A 59 -14.71 3.54 -19.08
CA MET A 59 -15.67 3.94 -20.11
C MET A 59 -17.01 4.41 -19.54
N ALA A 60 -17.48 3.79 -18.44
CA ALA A 60 -18.79 4.05 -17.87
C ALA A 60 -18.75 4.07 -16.33
N PRO A 61 -18.11 5.07 -15.70
CA PRO A 61 -17.90 5.10 -14.26
C PRO A 61 -19.22 5.11 -13.46
N LYS A 62 -20.24 5.82 -13.94
CA LYS A 62 -21.57 5.87 -13.29
C LYS A 62 -22.26 4.51 -13.26
N ILE A 63 -22.13 3.73 -14.34
CA ILE A 63 -22.73 2.39 -14.45
C ILE A 63 -21.95 1.41 -13.59
N ALA A 64 -20.61 1.47 -13.63
CA ALA A 64 -19.77 0.64 -12.80
C ALA A 64 -20.00 0.88 -11.29
N ALA A 65 -20.19 2.15 -10.88
CA ALA A 65 -20.56 2.49 -9.51
C ALA A 65 -21.93 1.92 -9.13
N PHE A 66 -22.93 2.01 -10.02
CA PHE A 66 -24.26 1.44 -9.80
C PHE A 66 -24.23 -0.09 -9.59
N PHE A 67 -23.40 -0.80 -10.35
CA PHE A 67 -23.22 -2.25 -10.23
C PHE A 67 -22.16 -2.67 -9.20
N ASN A 68 -21.55 -1.72 -8.47
CA ASN A 68 -20.48 -1.96 -7.49
C ASN A 68 -19.33 -2.82 -8.06
N ILE A 69 -18.92 -2.54 -9.30
CA ILE A 69 -17.87 -3.31 -9.98
C ILE A 69 -16.51 -2.89 -9.43
N THR A 70 -15.88 -3.79 -8.67
CA THR A 70 -14.52 -3.59 -8.14
C THR A 70 -13.47 -4.33 -8.98
N VAL A 71 -12.30 -3.70 -9.11
CA VAL A 71 -11.13 -4.25 -9.81
C VAL A 71 -10.43 -5.32 -8.98
N SER A 72 -10.42 -5.14 -7.66
CA SER A 72 -9.80 -6.06 -6.69
C SER A 72 -10.64 -7.32 -6.51
N SER A 73 -10.00 -8.46 -6.26
CA SER A 73 -10.71 -9.66 -5.84
C SER A 73 -11.15 -9.53 -4.37
N ASN A 74 -12.35 -9.99 -4.05
CA ASN A 74 -12.85 -9.98 -2.67
C ASN A 74 -11.91 -10.73 -1.72
N GLU A 75 -11.32 -11.84 -2.18
CA GLU A 75 -10.32 -12.62 -1.42
C GLU A 75 -9.11 -11.78 -1.00
N ALA A 76 -8.53 -10.98 -1.91
CA ALA A 76 -7.37 -10.16 -1.60
C ALA A 76 -7.75 -9.01 -0.65
N THR A 77 -8.85 -8.30 -0.96
CA THR A 77 -9.33 -7.21 -0.11
C THR A 77 -9.58 -7.68 1.32
N GLU A 78 -10.32 -8.78 1.50
CA GLU A 78 -10.62 -9.32 2.83
C GLU A 78 -9.35 -9.75 3.58
N TYR A 79 -8.41 -10.41 2.89
CA TYR A 79 -7.16 -10.84 3.49
C TYR A 79 -6.33 -9.67 4.02
N PHE A 80 -6.09 -8.64 3.20
CA PHE A 80 -5.28 -7.48 3.60
C PHE A 80 -5.98 -6.58 4.60
N MET A 81 -7.32 -6.46 4.53
CA MET A 81 -8.13 -5.77 5.54
C MET A 81 -7.98 -6.46 6.90
N ASN A 82 -8.17 -7.78 6.95
CA ASN A 82 -8.08 -8.54 8.19
C ASN A 82 -6.66 -8.51 8.76
N MET A 83 -5.64 -8.62 7.89
CA MET A 83 -4.25 -8.52 8.31
C MET A 83 -3.92 -7.14 8.90
N THR A 84 -4.37 -6.05 8.24
CA THR A 84 -4.19 -4.68 8.73
C THR A 84 -4.85 -4.48 10.10
N LYS A 85 -6.12 -4.87 10.24
CA LYS A 85 -6.87 -4.77 11.50
C LYS A 85 -6.20 -5.57 12.61
N ALA A 86 -5.77 -6.79 12.32
CA ALA A 86 -5.05 -7.63 13.27
C ALA A 86 -3.71 -7.01 13.70
N THR A 87 -2.94 -6.42 12.78
CA THR A 87 -1.67 -5.75 13.13
C THR A 87 -1.92 -4.52 14.00
N ILE A 88 -2.91 -3.68 13.66
CA ILE A 88 -3.28 -2.51 14.48
C ILE A 88 -3.65 -2.95 15.89
N GLN A 89 -4.56 -3.93 16.01
CA GLN A 89 -5.01 -4.45 17.29
C GLN A 89 -3.85 -5.05 18.11
N CYS A 90 -3.02 -5.89 17.48
CA CYS A 90 -1.86 -6.49 18.12
C CYS A 90 -0.90 -5.43 18.68
N ARG A 91 -0.62 -4.36 17.92
CA ARG A 91 0.25 -3.27 18.38
C ARG A 91 -0.35 -2.50 19.55
N LYS A 92 -1.65 -2.18 19.49
CA LYS A 92 -2.36 -1.47 20.56
C LYS A 92 -2.41 -2.30 21.86
N GLU A 93 -2.76 -3.57 21.78
CA GLU A 93 -2.88 -4.45 22.96
C GLU A 93 -1.54 -4.72 23.64
N ASN A 94 -0.47 -4.88 22.85
CA ASN A 94 0.86 -5.22 23.35
C ASN A 94 1.76 -3.99 23.56
N ASN A 95 1.26 -2.77 23.33
CA ASN A 95 2.03 -1.53 23.39
C ASN A 95 3.32 -1.58 22.54
N ILE A 96 3.23 -2.19 21.35
CA ILE A 96 4.36 -2.33 20.43
C ILE A 96 4.46 -1.07 19.58
N TYR A 97 5.58 -0.36 19.73
CA TYR A 97 5.97 0.75 18.86
C TYR A 97 7.14 0.33 17.98
N ARG A 98 6.98 0.46 16.66
CA ARG A 98 8.02 0.17 15.67
C ARG A 98 8.15 1.35 14.73
N ASN A 99 9.36 1.87 14.51
CA ASN A 99 9.57 2.98 13.59
C ASN A 99 9.50 2.50 12.12
N ASP A 100 8.29 2.30 11.60
CA ASP A 100 7.99 1.90 10.24
C ASP A 100 6.83 2.71 9.64
N TYR A 101 6.62 2.55 8.33
CA TYR A 101 5.52 3.23 7.62
C TYR A 101 4.15 2.88 8.22
N PHE A 102 3.95 1.64 8.67
CA PHE A 102 2.70 1.24 9.31
C PHE A 102 2.41 2.01 10.61
N GLN A 103 3.44 2.24 11.43
CA GLN A 103 3.33 3.04 12.65
C GLN A 103 3.01 4.50 12.37
N LEU A 104 3.56 5.07 11.28
CA LEU A 104 3.17 6.40 10.83
C LEU A 104 1.66 6.46 10.56
N LEU A 105 1.09 5.47 9.85
CA LEU A 105 -0.35 5.44 9.58
C LEU A 105 -1.20 5.31 10.86
N ILE A 106 -0.77 4.50 11.83
CA ILE A 106 -1.45 4.40 13.13
C ILE A 106 -1.37 5.74 13.89
N SER A 107 -0.22 6.40 13.87
CA SER A 107 -0.01 7.66 14.58
C SER A 107 -0.86 8.78 13.97
N LEU A 108 -0.96 8.83 12.63
CA LEU A 108 -1.84 9.77 11.93
C LEU A 108 -3.31 9.56 12.31
N LYS A 109 -3.76 8.30 12.38
CA LYS A 109 -5.10 7.95 12.87
C LYS A 109 -5.33 8.45 14.29
N GLU A 110 -4.38 8.22 15.19
CA GLU A 110 -4.50 8.63 16.59
C GLU A 110 -4.45 10.15 16.76
N ASP A 111 -3.61 10.86 16.01
CA ASP A 111 -3.56 12.32 16.02
C ASP A 111 -4.88 12.92 15.52
N GLU A 112 -5.49 12.33 14.50
CA GLU A 112 -6.81 12.73 14.01
C GLU A 112 -7.91 12.47 15.04
N GLU A 113 -7.98 11.26 15.61
CA GLU A 113 -8.96 10.90 16.67
C GLU A 113 -8.85 11.83 17.89
N ASN A 114 -7.63 12.30 18.21
CA ASN A 114 -7.37 13.21 19.32
C ASN A 114 -7.52 14.70 18.96
N GLY A 115 -7.90 15.04 17.71
CA GLY A 115 -8.00 16.44 17.24
C GLY A 115 -6.65 17.17 17.20
N LYS A 116 -5.55 16.44 17.16
CA LYS A 116 -4.17 16.93 17.04
C LYS A 116 -3.64 16.85 15.61
N PHE A 117 -4.47 16.41 14.66
CA PHE A 117 -4.10 16.37 13.25
C PHE A 117 -3.85 17.79 12.74
N ASN A 118 -2.60 18.19 12.79
CA ASN A 118 -2.07 19.29 12.00
C ASN A 118 -1.69 18.66 10.66
N PRO A 119 -2.42 18.88 9.57
CA PRO A 119 -1.96 18.41 8.26
C PRO A 119 -0.52 18.92 8.08
N PRO A 120 0.42 18.07 7.62
CA PRO A 120 1.82 18.46 7.42
C PRO A 120 2.03 19.65 6.46
N VAL A 121 0.95 20.17 5.88
CA VAL A 121 0.95 21.30 4.96
C VAL A 121 1.12 22.66 5.66
N ALA A 122 1.10 22.75 7.00
CA ALA A 122 1.17 24.06 7.67
C ALA A 122 2.24 24.27 8.76
N SER A 123 2.95 23.24 9.24
CA SER A 123 3.90 23.48 10.33
C SER A 123 4.98 22.41 10.42
N HIS A 124 6.22 22.83 10.22
CA HIS A 124 7.48 22.07 10.29
C HIS A 124 7.92 21.35 9.01
N VAL A 125 8.13 22.16 7.96
CA VAL A 125 9.09 21.83 6.90
C VAL A 125 10.49 22.13 7.43
N HIS A 126 11.34 21.11 7.58
CA HIS A 126 12.78 21.34 7.69
C HIS A 126 13.24 21.93 6.34
N GLU A 127 14.02 23.02 6.37
CA GLU A 127 14.40 23.80 5.17
C GLU A 127 15.02 22.96 4.04
N GLU A 128 15.55 21.77 4.33
CA GLU A 128 16.13 20.85 3.34
C GLU A 128 15.11 20.05 2.52
N ASP A 129 13.84 19.93 2.95
CA ASP A 129 12.77 19.21 2.21
C ASP A 129 11.97 20.12 1.24
N THR A 130 12.34 21.40 1.12
CA THR A 130 11.58 22.44 0.39
C THR A 130 11.66 22.36 -1.14
N VAL A 131 12.45 21.47 -1.72
CA VAL A 131 12.83 21.62 -3.15
C VAL A 131 11.76 21.12 -4.13
N ILE A 132 10.71 20.42 -3.70
CA ILE A 132 9.59 20.10 -4.61
C ILE A 132 8.25 20.13 -3.87
N ASP A 133 7.66 21.31 -3.70
CA ASP A 133 6.21 21.41 -3.51
C ASP A 133 5.52 21.18 -4.87
N GLN A 134 5.32 19.90 -5.20
CA GLN A 134 4.67 19.48 -6.44
C GLN A 134 3.19 19.91 -6.53
N MET A 135 2.57 20.30 -5.41
CA MET A 135 1.18 20.75 -5.36
C MET A 135 1.00 22.23 -5.72
N SER A 136 2.06 23.05 -5.64
CA SER A 136 1.98 24.45 -6.06
C SER A 136 1.85 24.64 -7.58
N TYR A 137 2.02 23.58 -8.36
CA TYR A 137 1.98 23.59 -9.83
C TYR A 137 0.76 22.89 -10.44
N THR A 138 -0.12 22.32 -9.62
CA THR A 138 -1.42 21.85 -10.09
C THR A 138 -2.38 23.03 -10.17
N GLU A 139 -3.07 23.19 -11.29
CA GLU A 139 -4.12 24.21 -11.45
C GLU A 139 -5.12 24.09 -10.29
N GLU A 140 -5.44 25.22 -9.65
CA GLU A 140 -6.51 25.34 -8.66
C GLU A 140 -7.86 25.05 -9.35
N ASP A 141 -8.21 23.77 -9.52
CA ASP A 141 -9.60 23.40 -9.73
C ASP A 141 -10.30 23.72 -8.40
N ASP A 142 -11.17 24.73 -8.44
CA ASP A 142 -11.92 25.36 -7.34
C ASP A 142 -12.98 24.40 -6.74
N LYS A 143 -12.60 23.13 -6.58
CA LYS A 143 -13.16 22.22 -5.60
C LYS A 143 -12.18 22.26 -4.45
N SER A 144 -12.49 23.11 -3.48
CA SER A 144 -12.07 22.89 -2.09
C SER A 144 -12.28 21.40 -1.78
N LEU A 145 -11.18 20.63 -1.85
CA LEU A 145 -11.17 19.27 -1.37
C LEU A 145 -11.37 19.44 0.12
N ASP A 146 -12.58 19.14 0.59
CA ASP A 146 -12.93 19.26 1.99
C ASP A 146 -11.99 18.33 2.78
N THR A 147 -10.88 18.91 3.24
CA THR A 147 -9.81 18.16 3.91
C THR A 147 -10.27 17.72 5.30
N SER A 148 -11.50 18.10 5.70
CA SER A 148 -12.19 17.62 6.90
C SER A 148 -12.77 16.20 6.77
N GLU A 149 -12.78 15.60 5.57
CA GLU A 149 -13.27 14.22 5.36
C GLU A 149 -12.18 13.12 5.35
N ILE A 150 -10.89 13.46 5.54
CA ILE A 150 -9.81 12.43 5.54
C ILE A 150 -9.79 11.69 6.87
N CYS A 151 -10.75 10.80 7.09
CA CYS A 151 -10.72 9.87 8.21
C CYS A 151 -9.69 8.77 7.92
N PHE A 152 -8.59 8.74 8.69
CA PHE A 152 -7.63 7.62 8.73
C PHE A 152 -8.30 6.40 9.39
N THR A 153 -9.31 5.85 8.72
CA THR A 153 -9.96 4.61 9.12
C THR A 153 -9.05 3.40 8.85
N ASP A 154 -9.37 2.27 9.47
CA ASP A 154 -8.67 1.01 9.19
C ASP A 154 -8.72 0.64 7.70
N GLU A 155 -9.82 1.00 7.02
CA GLU A 155 -10.00 0.83 5.59
C GLU A 155 -9.02 1.68 4.77
N VAL A 156 -8.79 2.94 5.17
CA VAL A 156 -7.83 3.84 4.50
C VAL A 156 -6.40 3.37 4.74
N ILE A 157 -6.07 2.92 5.96
CA ILE A 157 -4.75 2.33 6.26
C ILE A 157 -4.54 1.10 5.37
N ALA A 158 -5.49 0.17 5.35
CA ALA A 158 -5.39 -1.04 4.52
C ALA A 158 -5.27 -0.71 3.03
N ALA A 159 -6.04 0.26 2.53
CA ALA A 159 -5.94 0.71 1.14
C ALA A 159 -4.53 1.25 0.82
N ASN A 160 -3.97 2.09 1.68
CA ASN A 160 -2.62 2.63 1.51
C ASN A 160 -1.55 1.52 1.48
N THR A 161 -1.63 0.54 2.38
CA THR A 161 -0.68 -0.59 2.37
C THR A 161 -0.76 -1.42 1.09
N ILE A 162 -1.95 -1.61 0.53
CA ILE A 162 -2.16 -2.32 -0.75
C ILE A 162 -1.58 -1.51 -1.93
N ILE A 163 -1.75 -0.19 -1.93
CA ILE A 163 -1.16 0.69 -2.95
C ILE A 163 0.37 0.59 -2.91
N PHE A 164 0.96 0.66 -1.71
CA PHE A 164 2.41 0.51 -1.52
C PHE A 164 2.91 -0.85 -2.02
N LEU A 165 2.20 -1.93 -1.67
CA LEU A 165 2.51 -3.28 -2.11
C LEU A 165 2.46 -3.41 -3.64
N THR A 166 1.39 -2.94 -4.26
CA THR A 166 1.18 -3.11 -5.70
C THR A 166 2.15 -2.27 -6.54
N GLY A 167 2.42 -1.04 -6.11
CA GLY A 167 3.38 -0.16 -6.77
C GLY A 167 4.84 -0.55 -6.55
N GLY A 168 5.17 -1.09 -5.37
CA GLY A 168 6.55 -1.36 -4.96
C GLY A 168 7.07 -2.75 -5.31
N SER A 169 6.23 -3.79 -5.36
CA SER A 169 6.75 -5.17 -5.41
C SER A 169 7.42 -5.53 -6.74
N GLU A 170 6.74 -5.28 -7.85
CA GLU A 170 7.22 -5.72 -9.17
C GLU A 170 8.28 -4.76 -9.74
N THR A 171 8.13 -3.46 -9.47
CA THR A 171 9.05 -2.41 -9.90
C THR A 171 10.42 -2.58 -9.25
N VAL A 172 10.47 -2.68 -7.91
CA VAL A 172 11.73 -2.83 -7.16
C VAL A 172 12.42 -4.14 -7.51
N ALA A 173 11.69 -5.25 -7.57
CA ALA A 173 12.26 -6.55 -7.92
C ALA A 173 12.91 -6.54 -9.31
N ARG A 174 12.28 -5.91 -10.31
CA ARG A 174 12.86 -5.76 -11.66
C ARG A 174 14.07 -4.84 -11.69
N THR A 175 14.01 -3.71 -10.99
CA THR A 175 15.14 -2.76 -10.91
C THR A 175 16.37 -3.43 -10.32
N ILE A 176 16.23 -4.16 -9.20
CA ILE A 176 17.34 -4.92 -8.62
C ILE A 176 17.84 -5.97 -9.62
N GLY A 177 16.93 -6.63 -10.35
CA GLY A 177 17.29 -7.59 -11.40
C GLY A 177 18.15 -6.99 -12.50
N PHE A 178 17.81 -5.79 -12.98
CA PHE A 178 18.61 -5.07 -13.98
C PHE A 178 19.98 -4.67 -13.44
N VAL A 179 20.04 -4.17 -12.21
CA VAL A 179 21.33 -3.82 -11.58
C VAL A 179 22.24 -5.03 -11.45
N LEU A 180 21.70 -6.18 -11.04
CA LEU A 180 22.50 -7.42 -10.93
C LEU A 180 22.94 -7.96 -12.30
N LEU A 181 22.16 -7.72 -13.36
CA LEU A 181 22.53 -8.10 -14.72
C LEU A 181 23.72 -7.27 -15.23
N GLU A 182 23.71 -5.96 -15.01
CA GLU A 182 24.80 -5.05 -15.40
C GLU A 182 26.10 -5.31 -14.63
N LEU A 183 26.00 -5.89 -13.42
CA LEU A 183 27.16 -6.23 -12.59
C LEU A 183 27.76 -7.62 -12.91
N SER A 184 27.07 -8.45 -13.69
CA SER A 184 27.50 -9.81 -14.04
C SER A 184 28.34 -9.86 -15.31
#